data_AF-A0AAJ7CBM2-F1
#
_entry.id   AF-A0AAJ7CBM2-F1
#
_cell.length_a   1.000
_cell.length_b   1.000
_cell.length_c   1.000
_cell.angle_alpha   90.00
_cell.angle_beta   90.00
_cell.angle_gamma   90.00
#
_symmetry.space_group_name_H-M   'P 1'
#
loop_
_entity.id
_entity.type
_entity.pdbx_description
1 polymer ?
#
loop_
_entity_poly.entity_id
_entity_poly.type
_entity_poly.pdbx_seq_one_letter_code
_entity_poly.pdbx_strand_id
1 'polypeptide(L)'
;MKCFEIPFRHLKGIIFSVALVSFSVFGYEMSSFGRFHGRSNQELIQYLKNCSIIKSDRVYTAMKAVDRGNYTSSNNPYIDAPQGIGYGVTISAPHMHAYALELLNEKLREGGRALDVGSGSGYLTACLAIMLGPNGVAVGIDHIPELQQMAIRNIQKVNPELLSSGRVKLLVGDGRQGCPTEAPYDAIHVGAAAKEMPKAPSLE
;
A
#
# COMPACT_ATOMS: atom_id res chain seq x y z
N MET A 1 -8.93 17.22 -13.76
CA MET A 1 -8.78 15.91 -13.07
C MET A 1 -9.94 15.01 -13.50
N LYS A 2 -9.69 13.82 -14.07
CA LYS A 2 -10.71 12.86 -14.53
C LYS A 2 -10.96 11.76 -13.47
N CYS A 3 -12.19 11.25 -13.40
CA CYS A 3 -12.68 10.24 -12.45
C CYS A 3 -11.99 8.87 -12.59
N PHE A 4 -12.02 8.05 -11.53
CA PHE A 4 -11.59 6.64 -11.57
C PHE A 4 -12.63 5.81 -12.32
N GLU A 5 -12.25 5.23 -13.46
CA GLU A 5 -13.05 4.27 -14.23
C GLU A 5 -12.27 2.96 -14.32
N ILE A 6 -12.05 2.30 -13.17
CA ILE A 6 -11.40 0.98 -13.19
C ILE A 6 -12.45 0.06 -13.82
N PRO A 7 -12.24 -0.56 -14.99
CA PRO A 7 -13.27 -1.37 -15.63
C PRO A 7 -13.61 -2.56 -14.73
N PHE A 8 -14.77 -2.48 -14.09
CA PHE A 8 -15.21 -3.34 -12.98
C PHE A 8 -15.51 -4.80 -13.35
N ARG A 9 -15.31 -5.19 -14.61
CA ARG A 9 -15.59 -6.55 -15.12
C ARG A 9 -14.61 -7.63 -14.62
N HIS A 10 -13.65 -7.26 -13.78
CA HIS A 10 -12.54 -8.11 -13.35
C HIS A 10 -12.48 -8.37 -11.83
N LEU A 11 -13.58 -8.12 -11.11
CA LEU A 11 -13.60 -8.05 -9.65
C LEU A 11 -14.40 -9.23 -9.06
N LYS A 12 -13.78 -10.05 -8.22
CA LYS A 12 -14.49 -11.04 -7.39
C LYS A 12 -14.60 -10.52 -5.96
N GLY A 13 -15.72 -9.89 -5.61
CA GLY A 13 -16.09 -9.59 -4.22
C GLY A 13 -15.09 -8.75 -3.40
N ILE A 14 -14.65 -7.62 -3.97
CA ILE A 14 -13.58 -6.75 -3.42
C ILE A 14 -14.05 -5.78 -2.34
N ILE A 15 -13.20 -5.55 -1.35
CA ILE A 15 -13.24 -4.40 -0.43
C ILE A 15 -12.28 -3.34 -0.99
N PHE A 16 -12.78 -2.13 -1.23
CA PHE A 16 -11.96 -0.97 -1.57
C PHE A 16 -11.52 -0.29 -0.28
N SER A 17 -10.21 -0.25 -0.02
CA SER A 17 -9.66 0.72 0.93
C SER A 17 -9.18 1.91 0.11
N VAL A 18 -9.96 3.00 0.15
CA VAL A 18 -9.51 4.31 -0.34
C VAL A 18 -9.05 5.09 0.87
N ALA A 19 -7.77 5.43 0.93
CA ALA A 19 -7.28 6.44 1.85
C ALA A 19 -7.75 7.81 1.34
N LEU A 20 -9.03 8.12 1.53
CA LEU A 20 -9.60 9.44 1.30
C LEU A 20 -8.98 10.38 2.33
N VAL A 21 -7.85 10.99 2.01
CA VAL A 21 -7.36 12.16 2.76
C VAL A 21 -8.18 13.37 2.31
N SER A 22 -9.45 13.41 2.70
CA SER A 22 -10.12 14.70 2.90
C SER A 22 -9.69 15.19 4.27
N PHE A 23 -8.86 16.25 4.26
CA PHE A 23 -8.34 16.96 5.45
C PHE A 23 -9.42 17.36 6.49
N SER A 24 -10.70 17.26 6.15
CA SER A 24 -11.83 17.81 6.90
C SER A 24 -12.64 16.79 7.72
N VAL A 25 -12.54 15.47 7.49
CA VAL A 25 -13.42 14.49 8.19
C VAL A 25 -12.73 13.80 9.38
N PHE A 26 -11.40 13.78 9.42
CA PHE A 26 -10.60 13.24 10.54
C PHE A 26 -10.06 14.31 11.51
N GLY A 27 -10.64 15.50 11.51
CA GLY A 27 -10.18 16.62 12.35
C GLY A 27 -10.33 16.41 13.86
N TYR A 28 -11.06 15.39 14.31
CA TYR A 28 -11.40 15.21 15.73
C TYR A 28 -10.70 14.04 16.45
N GLU A 29 -10.02 13.13 15.76
CA GLU A 29 -9.38 11.96 16.38
C GLU A 29 -7.86 11.85 16.15
N MET A 30 -7.25 12.82 15.46
CA MET A 30 -5.81 12.86 15.15
C MET A 30 -4.96 13.60 16.20
N SER A 31 -5.55 14.07 17.30
CA SER A 31 -4.88 14.93 18.29
C SER A 31 -4.11 14.18 19.38
N SER A 32 -4.11 12.83 19.40
CA SER A 32 -3.51 12.05 20.50
C SER A 32 -2.48 10.98 20.10
N PHE A 33 -2.15 10.79 18.81
CA PHE A 33 -1.01 9.94 18.46
C PHE A 33 0.26 10.78 18.50
N GLY A 34 0.91 10.81 19.68
CA GLY A 34 2.21 11.44 19.85
C GLY A 34 3.18 10.95 18.78
N ARG A 35 4.05 11.84 18.28
CA ARG A 35 5.06 11.49 17.28
C ARG A 35 6.00 10.43 17.88
N PHE A 36 5.72 9.15 17.63
CA PHE A 36 6.63 8.09 17.98
C PHE A 36 7.86 8.19 17.08
N HIS A 37 9.04 8.12 17.68
CA HIS A 37 10.32 8.13 17.02
C HIS A 37 11.00 6.79 17.30
N GLY A 38 10.82 5.83 16.40
CA GLY A 38 11.55 4.56 16.47
C GLY A 38 12.99 4.75 15.99
N ARG A 39 13.93 3.97 16.53
CA ARG A 39 15.32 3.89 16.02
C ARG A 39 15.48 2.85 14.93
N SER A 40 14.51 1.93 14.81
CA SER A 40 14.50 0.84 13.84
C SER A 40 13.08 0.54 13.36
N ASN A 41 12.96 -0.18 12.24
CA ASN A 41 11.67 -0.70 11.76
C ASN A 41 11.01 -1.58 12.84
N GLN A 42 11.78 -2.41 13.55
CA GLN A 42 11.24 -3.28 14.58
C GLN A 42 10.60 -2.50 15.74
N GLU A 43 11.24 -1.43 16.21
CA GLU A 43 10.66 -0.56 17.25
C GLU A 43 9.37 0.12 16.78
N LEU A 44 9.35 0.62 15.55
CA LEU A 44 8.16 1.21 14.93
C LEU A 44 6.99 0.22 14.86
N ILE A 45 7.21 -0.97 14.29
CA ILE A 45 6.15 -1.95 14.14
C ILE A 45 5.69 -2.49 15.50
N GLN A 46 6.60 -2.62 16.47
CA GLN A 46 6.23 -3.00 17.83
C GLN A 46 5.39 -1.92 18.53
N TYR A 47 5.73 -0.65 18.35
CA TYR A 47 4.93 0.46 18.85
C TYR A 47 3.51 0.44 18.27
N LEU A 48 3.37 0.27 16.95
CA LEU A 48 2.05 0.19 16.30
C LEU A 48 1.22 -1.01 16.81
N LYS A 49 1.86 -2.14 17.11
CA LYS A 49 1.20 -3.30 17.74
C LYS A 49 0.76 -3.00 19.18
N ASN A 50 1.62 -2.36 19.98
CA ASN A 50 1.30 -1.99 21.37
C ASN A 50 0.15 -0.97 21.44
N CYS A 51 0.05 -0.07 20.45
CA CYS A 51 -1.04 0.89 20.32
C CYS A 51 -2.34 0.29 19.73
N SER A 52 -2.41 -1.03 19.50
CA SER A 52 -3.55 -1.70 18.87
C SER A 52 -3.90 -1.19 17.45
N ILE A 53 -2.96 -0.54 16.77
CA ILE A 53 -3.08 -0.15 15.36
C ILE A 53 -2.91 -1.39 14.49
N ILE A 54 -1.83 -2.16 14.74
CA ILE A 54 -1.65 -3.50 14.18
C ILE A 54 -2.28 -4.50 15.14
N LYS A 55 -3.25 -5.25 14.64
CA LYS A 55 -4.06 -6.21 15.41
C LYS A 55 -3.75 -7.64 15.04
N SER A 56 -3.44 -7.91 13.76
CA SER A 56 -3.19 -9.26 13.26
C SER A 56 -1.70 -9.56 13.13
N ASP A 57 -1.32 -10.80 13.45
CA ASP A 57 0.08 -11.24 13.33
C ASP A 57 0.57 -11.28 11.87
N ARG A 58 -0.34 -11.45 10.91
CA ARG A 58 -0.04 -11.40 9.47
C ARG A 58 0.43 -10.01 9.06
N VAL A 59 -0.31 -8.96 9.48
CA VAL A 59 0.06 -7.56 9.21
C VAL A 59 1.35 -7.19 9.94
N TYR A 60 1.49 -7.58 11.21
CA TYR A 60 2.72 -7.39 11.97
C TYR A 60 3.94 -8.00 11.25
N THR A 61 3.82 -9.24 10.80
CA THR A 61 4.91 -9.95 10.11
C THR A 61 5.26 -9.28 8.79
N ALA A 62 4.25 -8.89 8.00
CA ALA A 62 4.47 -8.24 6.70
C ALA A 62 5.18 -6.89 6.85
N MET A 63 4.72 -6.02 7.76
CA MET A 63 5.34 -4.71 7.98
C MET A 63 6.71 -4.81 8.65
N LYS A 64 6.95 -5.85 9.45
CA LYS A 64 8.27 -6.12 10.04
C LYS A 64 9.28 -6.57 8.99
N ALA A 65 8.86 -7.37 8.01
CA ALA A 65 9.71 -7.89 6.94
C ALA A 65 10.09 -6.83 5.89
N VAL A 66 9.27 -5.80 5.73
CA VAL A 66 9.50 -4.70 4.79
C VAL A 66 10.04 -3.49 5.55
N ASP A 67 11.36 -3.32 5.60
CA ASP A 67 11.98 -2.23 6.34
C ASP A 67 11.74 -0.88 5.67
N ARG A 68 10.91 -0.05 6.29
CA ARG A 68 10.53 1.30 5.82
C ARG A 68 11.73 2.21 5.55
N GLY A 69 12.86 2.01 6.22
CA GLY A 69 14.09 2.78 6.03
C GLY A 69 14.61 2.76 4.59
N ASN A 70 14.24 1.76 3.80
CA ASN A 70 14.65 1.62 2.41
C ASN A 70 13.67 2.23 1.40
N TYR A 71 12.54 2.76 1.87
CA TYR A 71 11.44 3.27 1.04
C TYR A 71 11.27 4.79 1.15
N THR A 72 12.17 5.46 1.86
CA THR A 72 12.22 6.92 2.01
C THR A 72 13.67 7.39 2.13
N SER A 73 13.93 8.62 1.70
CA SER A 73 15.23 9.29 1.91
C SER A 73 15.24 10.20 3.14
N SER A 74 14.19 10.14 3.97
CA SER A 74 14.12 10.91 5.21
C SER A 74 15.19 10.46 6.22
N ASN A 75 15.77 11.42 6.94
CA ASN A 75 16.67 11.14 8.06
C ASN A 75 15.95 10.48 9.24
N ASN A 76 14.61 10.51 9.25
CA ASN A 76 13.80 9.91 10.31
C ASN A 76 12.76 8.95 9.71
N PRO A 77 13.18 7.83 9.10
CA PRO A 77 12.28 6.94 8.36
C PRO A 77 11.24 6.25 9.23
N TYR A 78 11.51 6.13 10.53
CA TYR A 78 10.70 5.40 11.51
C TYR A 78 9.82 6.29 12.39
N ILE A 79 9.61 7.55 11.97
CA ILE A 79 8.55 8.38 12.56
C ILE A 79 7.21 7.96 11.98
N ASP A 80 6.19 7.90 12.82
CA ASP A 80 4.82 7.67 12.38
C ASP A 80 4.18 8.91 11.74
N ALA A 81 4.72 9.31 10.58
CA ALA A 81 4.25 10.46 9.80
C ALA A 81 4.53 10.27 8.30
N PRO A 82 3.79 10.94 7.41
CA PRO A 82 4.11 10.97 5.98
C PRO A 82 5.49 11.57 5.74
N GLN A 83 6.25 11.02 4.78
CA GLN A 83 7.58 11.53 4.41
C GLN A 83 7.63 11.78 2.91
N GLY A 84 8.25 12.89 2.48
CA GLY A 84 8.44 13.19 1.07
C GLY A 84 9.31 12.13 0.37
N ILE A 85 8.93 11.75 -0.84
CA ILE A 85 9.72 10.82 -1.69
C ILE A 85 10.04 11.43 -3.07
N GLY A 86 9.92 12.75 -3.20
CA GLY A 86 10.06 13.47 -4.47
C GLY A 86 8.75 13.56 -5.25
N TYR A 87 8.80 14.21 -6.42
CA TYR A 87 7.67 14.34 -7.37
C TYR A 87 6.37 14.90 -6.77
N GLY A 88 6.48 15.69 -5.69
CA GLY A 88 5.32 16.28 -5.02
C GLY A 88 4.47 15.28 -4.22
N VAL A 89 4.97 14.07 -3.95
CA VAL A 89 4.23 13.03 -3.22
C VAL A 89 4.99 12.55 -1.97
N THR A 90 4.27 11.82 -1.12
CA THR A 90 4.78 11.28 0.14
C THR A 90 4.56 9.77 0.21
N ILE A 91 5.48 9.06 0.87
CA ILE A 91 5.14 7.75 1.45
C ILE A 91 4.23 7.99 2.67
N SER A 92 3.08 7.31 2.72
CA SER A 92 2.08 7.45 3.79
C SER A 92 2.66 7.13 5.17
N ALA A 93 2.02 7.64 6.23
CA ALA A 93 2.38 7.31 7.60
C ALA A 93 2.30 5.79 7.84
N PRO A 94 3.21 5.21 8.64
CA PRO A 94 3.18 3.80 9.05
C PRO A 94 1.79 3.30 9.51
N HIS A 95 1.07 4.04 10.36
CA HIS A 95 -0.27 3.63 10.78
C HIS A 95 -1.27 3.53 9.63
N MET A 96 -1.16 4.38 8.60
CA MET A 96 -2.03 4.32 7.42
C MET A 96 -1.80 3.04 6.61
N HIS A 97 -0.56 2.60 6.48
CA HIS A 97 -0.27 1.30 5.85
C HIS A 97 -0.81 0.15 6.71
N ALA A 98 -0.66 0.22 8.03
CA ALA A 98 -1.23 -0.78 8.93
C ALA A 98 -2.76 -0.89 8.76
N TYR A 99 -3.46 0.25 8.74
CA TYR A 99 -4.91 0.26 8.52
C TYR A 99 -5.31 -0.33 7.18
N ALA A 100 -4.63 0.03 6.09
CA ALA A 100 -4.92 -0.52 4.77
C ALA A 100 -4.73 -2.06 4.74
N LEU A 101 -3.64 -2.55 5.33
CA LEU A 101 -3.36 -3.99 5.39
C LEU A 101 -4.36 -4.75 6.28
N GLU A 102 -4.77 -4.17 7.42
CA GLU A 102 -5.80 -4.78 8.28
C GLU A 102 -7.16 -4.85 7.59
N LEU A 103 -7.59 -3.77 6.91
CA LEU A 103 -8.84 -3.74 6.17
C LEU A 103 -8.89 -4.77 5.03
N LEU A 104 -7.74 -5.06 4.42
CA LEU A 104 -7.63 -6.00 3.31
C LEU A 104 -7.27 -7.43 3.76
N ASN A 105 -6.96 -7.64 5.04
CA ASN A 105 -6.35 -8.88 5.54
C ASN A 105 -7.12 -10.16 5.15
N GLU A 106 -8.45 -10.14 5.23
CA GLU A 106 -9.31 -11.30 4.86
C GLU A 106 -9.32 -11.63 3.37
N LYS A 107 -9.01 -10.65 2.52
CA LYS A 107 -8.95 -10.76 1.06
C LYS A 107 -7.56 -11.14 0.57
N LEU A 108 -6.52 -10.76 1.32
CA LEU A 108 -5.14 -11.13 1.04
C LEU A 108 -4.91 -12.58 1.44
N ARG A 109 -5.25 -13.52 0.56
CA ARG A 109 -5.10 -14.97 0.78
C ARG A 109 -3.87 -15.50 0.04
N GLU A 110 -3.34 -16.61 0.53
CA GLU A 110 -2.23 -17.32 -0.14
C GLU A 110 -2.56 -17.58 -1.62
N GLY A 111 -1.64 -17.24 -2.52
CA GLY A 111 -1.83 -17.40 -3.97
C GLY A 111 -2.77 -16.38 -4.63
N GLY A 112 -3.33 -15.46 -3.85
CA GLY A 112 -4.21 -14.41 -4.35
C GLY A 112 -3.47 -13.30 -5.09
N ARG A 113 -4.24 -12.32 -5.57
CA ARG A 113 -3.72 -11.18 -6.32
C ARG A 113 -4.23 -9.86 -5.75
N ALA A 114 -3.34 -8.89 -5.58
CA ALA A 114 -3.71 -7.55 -5.13
C ALA A 114 -3.21 -6.47 -6.09
N LEU A 115 -3.98 -5.40 -6.22
CA LEU A 115 -3.60 -4.18 -6.95
C LEU A 115 -3.38 -3.03 -5.95
N ASP A 116 -2.26 -2.35 -6.07
CA ASP A 116 -1.91 -1.14 -5.33
C ASP A 116 -1.84 0.05 -6.30
N VAL A 117 -2.87 0.87 -6.29
CA VAL A 117 -3.02 2.03 -7.18
C VAL A 117 -2.40 3.27 -6.54
N GLY A 118 -1.45 3.87 -7.25
CA GLY A 118 -0.59 4.92 -6.70
C GLY A 118 0.48 4.30 -5.81
N SER A 119 1.17 3.28 -6.31
CA SER A 119 2.12 2.48 -5.53
C SER A 119 3.30 3.28 -4.96
N GLY A 120 3.60 4.46 -5.52
CA GLY A 120 4.54 5.42 -4.95
C GLY A 120 5.91 4.82 -4.68
N SER A 121 6.29 4.74 -3.40
CA SER A 121 7.59 4.17 -3.00
C SER A 121 7.71 2.65 -3.15
N GLY A 122 6.60 1.95 -3.40
CA GLY A 122 6.52 0.48 -3.47
C GLY A 122 6.38 -0.23 -2.12
N TYR A 123 6.34 0.52 -1.00
CA TYR A 123 6.30 -0.05 0.36
C TYR A 123 5.08 -0.95 0.57
N LEU A 124 3.88 -0.43 0.30
CA LEU A 124 2.65 -1.18 0.51
C LEU A 124 2.55 -2.35 -0.47
N THR A 125 2.94 -2.16 -1.73
CA THR A 125 3.00 -3.25 -2.71
C THR A 125 3.85 -4.42 -2.22
N ALA A 126 5.02 -4.16 -1.62
CA ALA A 126 5.86 -5.20 -1.01
C ALA A 126 5.17 -5.89 0.17
N CYS A 127 4.53 -5.13 1.07
CA CYS A 127 3.77 -5.71 2.19
C CYS A 127 2.62 -6.61 1.70
N LEU A 128 1.89 -6.19 0.66
CA LEU A 128 0.82 -6.99 0.05
C LEU A 128 1.38 -8.31 -0.50
N ALA A 129 2.52 -8.27 -1.21
CA ALA A 129 3.15 -9.49 -1.72
C ALA A 129 3.52 -10.47 -0.62
N ILE A 130 4.06 -9.98 0.51
CA ILE A 130 4.35 -10.80 1.69
C ILE A 130 3.06 -11.45 2.25
N MET A 131 1.97 -10.69 2.37
CA MET A 131 0.70 -11.20 2.90
C MET A 131 0.02 -12.23 1.98
N LEU A 132 0.18 -12.08 0.66
CA LEU A 132 -0.33 -13.04 -0.35
C LEU A 132 0.53 -14.32 -0.45
N GLY A 133 1.67 -14.34 0.24
CA GLY A 133 2.55 -15.49 0.36
C GLY A 133 3.24 -15.93 -0.94
N PRO A 134 3.97 -17.06 -0.92
CA PRO A 134 4.90 -17.46 -1.98
C PRO A 134 4.29 -17.54 -3.38
N ASN A 135 3.02 -17.89 -3.50
CA ASN A 135 2.35 -18.03 -4.81
C ASN A 135 1.54 -16.78 -5.20
N GLY A 136 1.49 -15.77 -4.32
CA GLY A 136 0.70 -14.57 -4.51
C GLY A 136 1.39 -13.51 -5.35
N VAL A 137 0.59 -12.61 -5.94
CA VAL A 137 1.10 -11.52 -6.78
C VAL A 137 0.50 -10.17 -6.37
N ALA A 138 1.37 -9.23 -5.99
CA ALA A 138 1.01 -7.83 -5.82
C ALA A 138 1.44 -7.02 -7.04
N VAL A 139 0.51 -6.23 -7.58
CA VAL A 139 0.74 -5.36 -8.73
C VAL A 139 0.67 -3.92 -8.24
N GLY A 140 1.76 -3.17 -8.35
CA GLY A 140 1.79 -1.74 -8.11
C GLY A 140 1.69 -0.98 -9.43
N ILE A 141 0.79 0.00 -9.51
CA ILE A 141 0.67 0.89 -10.67
C ILE A 141 0.82 2.35 -10.25
N ASP A 142 1.66 3.09 -10.97
CA ASP A 142 1.84 4.53 -10.79
C ASP A 142 2.01 5.21 -12.15
N HIS A 143 1.55 6.45 -12.27
CA HIS A 143 1.61 7.20 -13.53
C HIS A 143 2.93 7.96 -13.68
N ILE A 144 3.73 8.07 -12.62
CA ILE A 144 5.05 8.72 -12.63
C ILE A 144 6.13 7.64 -12.84
N PRO A 145 6.81 7.59 -14.00
CA PRO A 145 7.82 6.56 -14.29
C PRO A 145 8.95 6.50 -13.28
N GLU A 146 9.38 7.65 -12.77
CA GLU A 146 10.50 7.76 -11.84
C GLU A 146 10.16 7.21 -10.45
N LEU A 147 8.89 7.30 -10.02
CA LEU A 147 8.42 6.64 -8.82
C LEU A 147 8.46 5.12 -8.98
N GLN A 148 8.08 4.59 -10.15
CA GLN A 148 8.20 3.15 -10.36
C GLN A 148 9.65 2.65 -10.36
N GLN A 149 10.55 3.40 -10.98
CA GLN A 149 11.98 3.07 -10.89
C GLN A 149 12.48 3.16 -9.45
N MET A 150 12.00 4.12 -8.66
CA MET A 150 12.30 4.20 -7.23
C MET A 150 11.78 2.97 -6.48
N ALA A 151 10.53 2.57 -6.70
CA ALA A 151 9.93 1.40 -6.07
C ALA A 151 10.71 0.12 -6.38
N ILE A 152 11.09 -0.08 -7.65
CA ILE A 152 11.95 -1.21 -8.06
C ILE A 152 13.26 -1.19 -7.27
N ARG A 153 13.94 -0.05 -7.20
CA ARG A 153 15.21 0.08 -6.45
C ARG A 153 15.03 -0.17 -4.96
N ASN A 154 13.95 0.30 -4.36
CA ASN A 154 13.67 0.13 -2.93
C ASN A 154 13.45 -1.36 -2.58
N ILE A 155 12.62 -2.04 -3.37
CA ILE A 155 12.34 -3.47 -3.17
C ILE A 155 13.61 -4.30 -3.44
N GLN A 156 14.37 -3.98 -4.49
CA GLN A 156 15.61 -4.69 -4.80
C GLN A 156 16.65 -4.66 -3.66
N LYS A 157 16.66 -3.61 -2.82
CA LYS A 157 17.60 -3.49 -1.70
C LYS A 157 17.29 -4.43 -0.53
N VAL A 158 16.01 -4.74 -0.29
CA VAL A 158 15.56 -5.42 0.94
C VAL A 158 14.94 -6.77 0.65
N ASN A 159 14.18 -6.85 -0.44
CA ASN A 159 13.38 -8.00 -0.83
C ASN A 159 13.53 -8.29 -2.34
N PRO A 160 14.76 -8.45 -2.88
CA PRO A 160 14.97 -8.68 -4.31
C PRO A 160 14.24 -9.92 -4.82
N GLU A 161 14.03 -10.92 -3.96
CA GLU A 161 13.29 -12.13 -4.27
C GLU A 161 11.85 -11.85 -4.70
N LEU A 162 11.21 -10.78 -4.20
CA LEU A 162 9.84 -10.43 -4.60
C LEU A 162 9.77 -10.02 -6.07
N LEU A 163 10.82 -9.37 -6.59
CA LEU A 163 10.91 -8.99 -7.99
C LEU A 163 11.32 -10.19 -8.86
N SER A 164 12.37 -10.93 -8.46
CA SER A 164 12.88 -12.03 -9.27
C SER A 164 11.91 -13.22 -9.37
N SER A 165 11.06 -13.43 -8.36
CA SER A 165 10.00 -14.44 -8.38
C SER A 165 8.71 -13.99 -9.08
N GLY A 166 8.61 -12.71 -9.48
CA GLY A 166 7.40 -12.15 -10.07
C GLY A 166 6.24 -11.94 -9.10
N ARG A 167 6.47 -12.09 -7.78
CA ARG A 167 5.49 -11.81 -6.73
C ARG A 167 5.16 -10.31 -6.60
N VAL A 168 6.07 -9.45 -7.01
CA VAL A 168 5.81 -8.02 -7.20
C VAL A 168 5.97 -7.66 -8.67
N LYS A 169 4.96 -6.99 -9.22
CA LYS A 169 5.00 -6.37 -10.55
C LYS A 169 4.76 -4.87 -10.40
N LEU A 170 5.65 -4.07 -10.96
CA LEU A 170 5.58 -2.61 -10.89
C LEU A 170 5.43 -2.04 -12.29
N LEU A 171 4.31 -1.36 -12.55
CA LEU A 171 3.89 -0.92 -13.87
C LEU A 171 3.68 0.59 -13.93
N VAL A 172 4.13 1.21 -15.02
CA VAL A 172 3.82 2.61 -15.31
C VAL A 172 2.48 2.67 -16.04
N GLY A 173 1.53 3.44 -15.51
CA GLY A 173 0.23 3.59 -16.16
C GLY A 173 -0.78 4.41 -15.37
N ASP A 174 -1.92 4.69 -16.01
CA ASP A 174 -3.03 5.36 -15.37
C ASP A 174 -3.79 4.41 -14.45
N GLY A 175 -3.50 4.48 -13.15
CA GLY A 175 -4.14 3.64 -12.13
C GLY A 175 -5.66 3.74 -12.07
N ARG A 176 -6.27 4.79 -12.64
CA ARG A 176 -7.72 4.90 -12.79
C ARG A 176 -8.32 3.84 -13.70
N GLN A 177 -7.52 3.26 -14.59
CA GLN A 177 -7.92 2.18 -15.50
C GLN A 177 -7.60 0.80 -14.92
N GLY A 178 -7.05 0.74 -13.69
CA GLY A 178 -6.51 -0.49 -13.11
C GLY A 178 -5.38 -1.08 -13.96
N CYS A 179 -5.25 -2.41 -13.95
CA CYS A 179 -4.36 -3.14 -14.84
C CYS A 179 -5.04 -4.43 -15.34
N PRO A 180 -5.84 -4.36 -16.43
CA PRO A 180 -6.62 -5.50 -16.91
C PRO A 180 -5.80 -6.73 -17.31
N THR A 181 -4.55 -6.55 -17.74
CA THR A 181 -3.65 -7.65 -18.11
C THR A 181 -3.21 -8.51 -16.94
N GLU A 182 -3.34 -7.99 -15.72
CA GLU A 182 -2.95 -8.66 -14.48
C GLU A 182 -4.16 -8.96 -13.58
N ALA A 183 -5.37 -8.72 -14.07
CA ALA A 183 -6.61 -9.11 -13.41
C ALA A 183 -6.88 -10.63 -13.52
N PRO A 184 -7.80 -11.19 -12.71
CA PRO A 184 -8.59 -10.54 -11.66
C PRO A 184 -7.81 -10.31 -10.37
N TYR A 185 -8.34 -9.44 -9.51
CA TYR A 185 -7.79 -9.16 -8.17
C TYR A 185 -8.75 -9.61 -7.07
N ASP A 186 -8.19 -10.03 -5.93
CA ASP A 186 -8.91 -10.31 -4.70
C ASP A 186 -9.02 -9.06 -3.80
N ALA A 187 -8.02 -8.16 -3.90
CA ALA A 187 -7.94 -6.93 -3.14
C ALA A 187 -7.43 -5.77 -4.02
N ILE A 188 -7.99 -4.58 -3.82
CA ILE A 188 -7.51 -3.35 -4.45
C ILE A 188 -7.36 -2.26 -3.38
N HIS A 189 -6.16 -1.72 -3.28
CA HIS A 189 -5.86 -0.53 -2.50
C HIS A 189 -5.70 0.67 -3.45
N VAL A 190 -6.23 1.83 -3.05
CA VAL A 190 -6.02 3.09 -3.75
C VAL A 190 -5.45 4.11 -2.78
N GLY A 191 -4.14 4.41 -2.94
CA GLY A 191 -3.38 5.33 -2.09
C GLY A 191 -3.49 6.79 -2.49
N ALA A 192 -4.12 7.09 -3.63
CA ALA A 192 -4.34 8.44 -4.12
C ALA A 192 -5.77 8.91 -3.84
N ALA A 193 -5.94 10.19 -3.53
CA ALA A 193 -7.25 10.79 -3.36
C ALA A 193 -8.09 10.65 -4.65
N ALA A 194 -9.21 9.94 -4.55
CA ALA A 194 -10.22 9.87 -5.60
C ALA A 194 -11.32 10.90 -5.31
N LYS A 195 -11.77 11.63 -6.34
CA LYS A 195 -12.90 12.56 -6.21
C LYS A 195 -14.22 11.83 -5.93
N GLU A 196 -14.37 10.64 -6.48
CA GLU A 196 -15.54 9.77 -6.34
C GLU A 196 -15.07 8.32 -6.23
N MET A 197 -15.76 7.52 -5.40
CA MET A 197 -15.56 6.08 -5.36
C MET A 197 -15.91 5.49 -6.74
N PRO A 198 -15.02 4.69 -7.35
CA PRO A 198 -15.36 4.06 -8.60
C PRO A 198 -16.50 3.04 -8.32
N LYS A 199 -17.57 3.08 -9.14
CA LYS A 199 -18.81 2.34 -8.89
C LYS A 199 -18.63 0.84 -9.15
N ALA A 200 -18.89 0.00 -8.15
CA ALA A 200 -19.03 -1.44 -8.36
C ALA A 200 -20.05 -1.73 -9.48
N PRO A 201 -19.85 -2.79 -10.30
CA PRO A 201 -20.85 -3.15 -11.29
C PRO A 201 -22.09 -3.65 -10.53
N SER A 202 -23.27 -3.28 -11.01
CA SER A 202 -24.51 -3.90 -10.57
C SER A 202 -24.42 -5.39 -10.82
N LEU A 203 -24.70 -6.20 -9.80
CA LEU A 203 -24.93 -7.63 -9.97
C LEU A 203 -26.24 -7.77 -10.75
N GLU A 204 -26.14 -8.04 -12.05
CA GLU A 204 -27.23 -8.63 -12.85
C GLU A 204 -26.98 -10.15 -12.98
#